data_AF-A0A0R3MJ68-F1
#
_entry.id   AF-A0A0R3MJ68-F1
#
_cell.length_a   1.000
_cell.length_b   1.000
_cell.length_c   1.000
_cell.angle_alpha   90.00
_cell.angle_beta   90.00
_cell.angle_gamma   90.00
#
_symmetry.space_group_name_H-M   'P 1'
#
loop_
_entity.id
_entity.type
_entity.pdbx_description
1 polymer ?
#
loop_
_entity_poly.entity_id
_entity_poly.type
_entity_poly.pdbx_seq_one_letter_code
_entity_poly.pdbx_strand_id
1 'polypeptide(L)'
;MRFAIAGAYKSSLNWGGILGAGVIGAFAELRGFSFLPGEGWQGIVASGLIYTAVAFLVIFLVRLVIAPFVIHRDGEWHGLRFVYREPQLGFSHYFKPSENNEVFRFRFKDAPPFSAITYKIVADGRSDFFSIVVAAHEKGLIEFTTHSDFQYTGGTVAVNKDRDMCAKAFLRPDADPFSIRIYVHSWEEHADPATEIKTADFEPARWG
;
A
#
# COMPACT_ATOMS: atom_id res chain seq x y z
N MET A 1 -11.71 -1.06 -15.98
CA MET A 1 -13.01 -0.32 -15.99
C MET A 1 -14.05 -0.91 -15.04
N ARG A 2 -14.39 -2.21 -15.13
CA ARG A 2 -15.37 -2.87 -14.24
C ARG A 2 -15.06 -2.72 -12.73
N PHE A 3 -13.79 -2.85 -12.33
CA PHE A 3 -13.36 -2.68 -10.94
C PHE A 3 -13.43 -1.22 -10.44
N ALA A 4 -13.13 -0.25 -11.30
CA ALA A 4 -13.23 1.18 -10.97
C ALA A 4 -14.69 1.61 -10.73
N ILE A 5 -15.63 1.08 -11.51
CA ILE A 5 -17.07 1.32 -11.33
C ILE A 5 -17.56 0.67 -10.03
N ALA A 6 -17.15 -0.56 -9.73
CA ALA A 6 -17.53 -1.25 -8.50
C ALA A 6 -16.97 -0.57 -7.23
N GLY A 7 -15.71 -0.11 -7.29
CA GLY A 7 -15.07 0.64 -6.20
C GLY A 7 -15.70 2.02 -5.98
N ALA A 8 -15.97 2.77 -7.06
CA ALA A 8 -16.67 4.04 -6.99
C ALA A 8 -18.08 3.87 -6.40
N TYR A 9 -18.80 2.82 -6.81
CA TYR A 9 -20.14 2.50 -6.29
C TYR A 9 -20.12 2.15 -4.79
N LYS A 10 -19.24 1.23 -4.37
CA LYS A 10 -19.13 0.80 -2.95
C LYS A 10 -18.71 1.93 -2.03
N SER A 11 -17.84 2.82 -2.53
CA SER A 11 -17.43 4.02 -1.82
C SER A 11 -18.58 5.04 -1.75
N SER A 12 -19.29 5.29 -2.86
CA SER A 12 -20.37 6.29 -2.95
C SER A 12 -21.60 5.98 -2.08
N LEU A 13 -21.70 4.76 -1.55
CA LEU A 13 -22.71 4.36 -0.56
C LEU A 13 -22.45 4.92 0.85
N ASN A 14 -21.53 5.87 1.03
CA ASN A 14 -21.46 6.65 2.27
C ASN A 14 -22.63 7.64 2.31
N TRP A 15 -23.79 7.13 2.74
CA TRP A 15 -25.10 7.80 2.69
C TRP A 15 -25.17 9.10 3.47
N GLY A 16 -24.27 9.36 4.44
CA GLY A 16 -24.34 10.53 5.31
C GLY A 16 -24.35 11.86 4.56
N GLY A 17 -23.47 12.03 3.57
CA GLY A 17 -23.42 13.27 2.76
C GLY A 17 -24.57 13.41 1.76
N ILE A 18 -25.04 12.27 1.22
CA ILE A 18 -26.13 12.22 0.24
C ILE A 18 -27.47 12.55 0.91
N LEU A 19 -27.72 11.96 2.09
CA LEU A 19 -28.92 12.24 2.88
C LEU A 19 -28.91 13.67 3.43
N GLY A 20 -27.74 14.20 3.80
CA GLY A 20 -27.60 15.60 4.22
C GLY A 20 -28.02 16.60 3.14
N ALA A 21 -27.65 16.36 1.88
CA ALA A 21 -28.09 17.19 0.75
C ALA A 21 -29.61 17.12 0.53
N GLY A 22 -30.22 15.93 0.68
CA GLY A 22 -31.67 15.75 0.64
C GLY A 22 -32.41 16.55 1.73
N VAL A 23 -31.88 16.54 2.95
CA VAL A 23 -32.43 17.32 4.09
C VAL A 23 -32.33 18.83 3.83
N ILE A 24 -31.21 19.31 3.28
CA ILE A 24 -31.03 20.73 2.91
C ILE A 24 -32.04 21.14 1.83
N GLY A 25 -32.24 20.30 0.81
CA GLY A 25 -33.24 20.54 -0.24
C GLY A 25 -34.66 20.63 0.31
N ALA A 26 -35.04 19.70 1.19
CA ALA A 26 -36.35 19.72 1.86
C ALA A 26 -36.53 20.97 2.76
N PHE A 27 -35.47 21.38 3.46
CA PHE A 27 -35.49 22.58 4.31
C PHE A 27 -35.57 23.89 3.49
N ALA A 28 -34.93 23.96 2.33
CA ALA A 28 -35.01 25.11 1.43
C ALA A 28 -36.44 25.29 0.87
N GLU A 29 -37.10 24.20 0.50
CA GLU A 29 -38.51 24.20 0.05
C GLU A 29 -39.45 24.68 1.18
N LEU A 30 -39.24 24.19 2.41
CA LEU A 30 -39.96 24.64 3.61
C LEU A 30 -39.81 26.16 3.88
N ARG A 31 -38.72 26.77 3.42
CA ARG A 31 -38.43 28.20 3.56
C ARG A 31 -38.96 29.04 2.39
N GLY A 32 -39.69 28.44 1.45
CA GLY A 32 -40.30 29.11 0.31
C GLY A 32 -39.37 29.31 -0.89
N PHE A 33 -38.21 28.66 -0.92
CA PHE A 33 -37.36 28.61 -2.10
C PHE A 33 -37.78 27.45 -3.00
N SER A 34 -38.85 27.67 -3.76
CA SER A 34 -39.44 26.66 -4.62
C SER A 34 -38.74 26.62 -5.98
N PHE A 35 -38.09 25.49 -6.27
CA PHE A 35 -37.51 25.21 -7.59
C PHE A 35 -38.40 24.31 -8.45
N LEU A 36 -39.45 23.71 -7.86
CA LEU A 36 -40.34 22.79 -8.55
C LEU A 36 -41.81 23.19 -8.35
N PRO A 37 -42.67 22.93 -9.36
CA PRO A 37 -44.10 23.14 -9.23
C PRO A 37 -44.69 22.00 -8.37
N GLY A 38 -44.81 22.23 -7.07
CA GLY A 38 -45.48 21.32 -6.14
C GLY A 38 -45.98 22.06 -4.90
N GLU A 39 -47.28 22.01 -4.64
CA GLU A 39 -47.87 22.69 -3.48
C GLU A 39 -47.80 21.80 -2.23
N GLY A 40 -47.36 22.39 -1.11
CA GLY A 40 -47.39 21.74 0.20
C GLY A 40 -46.37 20.61 0.40
N TRP A 41 -46.74 19.59 1.17
CA TRP A 41 -45.82 18.53 1.60
C TRP A 41 -45.23 17.70 0.46
N GLN A 42 -45.93 17.63 -0.67
CA GLN A 42 -45.48 16.91 -1.87
C GLN A 42 -44.29 17.61 -2.52
N GLY A 43 -44.27 18.95 -2.54
CA GLY A 43 -43.12 19.73 -3.02
C GLY A 43 -41.87 19.49 -2.18
N ILE A 44 -42.02 19.43 -0.86
CA ILE A 44 -40.92 19.18 0.08
C ILE A 44 -40.28 17.81 -0.16
N VAL A 45 -41.10 16.77 -0.33
CA VAL A 45 -40.62 15.40 -0.59
C VAL A 45 -39.97 15.31 -1.97
N ALA A 46 -40.59 15.90 -3.00
CA ALA A 46 -40.05 15.92 -4.36
C ALA A 46 -38.69 16.63 -4.44
N SER A 47 -38.57 17.81 -3.83
CA SER A 47 -37.32 18.55 -3.73
C SER A 47 -36.26 17.74 -2.98
N GLY A 48 -36.58 17.15 -1.83
CA GLY A 48 -35.65 16.30 -1.08
C GLY A 48 -35.11 15.12 -1.91
N LEU A 49 -35.97 14.42 -2.66
CA LEU A 49 -35.56 13.33 -3.54
C LEU A 49 -34.67 13.79 -4.69
N ILE A 50 -35.01 14.92 -5.33
CA ILE A 50 -34.24 15.46 -6.45
C ILE A 50 -32.86 15.91 -5.99
N TYR A 51 -32.76 16.63 -4.87
CA TYR A 51 -31.46 17.01 -4.30
C TYR A 51 -30.62 15.80 -3.91
N THR A 52 -31.25 14.75 -3.35
CA THR A 52 -30.56 13.48 -3.04
C THR A 52 -30.03 12.81 -4.31
N ALA A 53 -30.85 12.74 -5.36
CA ALA A 53 -30.47 12.13 -6.64
C ALA A 53 -29.35 12.90 -7.35
N VAL A 54 -29.43 14.23 -7.36
CA VAL A 54 -28.39 15.10 -7.93
C VAL A 54 -27.10 15.00 -7.13
N ALA A 55 -27.16 15.04 -5.80
CA ALA A 55 -25.99 14.88 -4.95
C ALA A 55 -25.31 13.51 -5.16
N PHE A 56 -26.11 12.44 -5.24
CA PHE A 56 -25.60 11.10 -5.58
C PHE A 56 -24.88 11.10 -6.94
N LEU A 57 -25.50 11.68 -7.97
CA LEU A 57 -24.92 11.73 -9.31
C LEU A 57 -23.59 12.51 -9.33
N VAL A 58 -23.53 13.67 -8.68
CA VAL A 58 -22.30 14.49 -8.61
C VAL A 58 -21.20 13.75 -7.87
N ILE A 59 -21.49 13.17 -6.70
CA ILE A 59 -20.50 12.40 -5.92
C ILE A 59 -20.01 11.19 -6.72
N PHE A 60 -20.92 10.48 -7.39
CA PHE A 60 -20.58 9.35 -8.24
C PHE A 60 -19.63 9.75 -9.38
N LEU A 61 -19.93 10.84 -10.10
CA LEU A 61 -19.09 11.33 -11.20
C LEU A 61 -17.71 11.77 -10.72
N VAL A 62 -17.63 12.53 -9.63
CA VAL A 62 -16.35 12.94 -9.03
C VAL A 62 -15.51 11.72 -8.66
N ARG A 63 -16.13 10.71 -8.04
CA ARG A 63 -15.42 9.48 -7.66
C ARG A 63 -15.06 8.62 -8.85
N LEU A 64 -15.84 8.61 -9.92
CA LEU A 64 -15.50 7.91 -11.16
C LEU A 64 -14.26 8.52 -11.82
N VAL A 65 -14.14 9.85 -11.81
CA VAL A 65 -12.97 10.58 -12.33
C VAL A 65 -11.74 10.35 -11.45
N ILE A 66 -11.92 10.27 -10.13
CA ILE A 66 -10.82 10.03 -9.17
C ILE A 66 -10.41 8.55 -9.14
N ALA A 67 -11.31 7.61 -9.41
CA ALA A 67 -11.07 6.17 -9.36
C ALA A 67 -9.80 5.67 -10.08
N PRO A 68 -9.46 6.11 -11.31
CA PRO A 68 -8.21 5.72 -11.96
C PRO A 68 -6.95 6.27 -11.28
N PHE A 69 -7.06 7.34 -10.47
CA PHE A 69 -5.95 7.91 -9.71
C PHE A 69 -5.84 7.33 -8.29
N VAL A 70 -6.86 6.60 -7.83
CA VAL A 70 -6.76 5.80 -6.60
C VAL A 70 -5.99 4.53 -6.95
N ILE A 71 -4.72 4.50 -6.55
CA ILE A 71 -3.89 3.28 -6.57
C ILE A 71 -4.70 2.19 -5.85
N HIS A 72 -5.26 1.25 -6.61
CA HIS A 72 -5.95 0.09 -6.06
C HIS A 72 -4.88 -0.79 -5.41
N ARG A 73 -4.66 -0.59 -4.11
CA ARG A 73 -3.86 -1.50 -3.30
C ARG A 73 -4.74 -2.70 -2.99
N ASP A 74 -4.46 -3.84 -3.61
CA ASP A 74 -5.18 -5.08 -3.31
C ASP A 74 -4.62 -5.69 -2.02
N GLY A 75 -5.35 -5.49 -0.94
CA GLY A 75 -4.94 -5.88 0.40
C GLY A 75 -5.94 -5.47 1.46
N GLU A 76 -5.62 -5.80 2.70
CA GLU A 76 -6.48 -5.62 3.86
C GLU A 76 -5.75 -4.80 4.93
N TRP A 77 -6.51 -3.95 5.62
CA TRP A 77 -6.01 -3.14 6.72
C TRP A 77 -6.26 -3.86 8.04
N HIS A 78 -5.21 -3.98 8.85
CA HIS A 78 -5.24 -4.48 10.22
C HIS A 78 -4.65 -3.40 11.15
N GLY A 79 -5.48 -2.48 11.61
CA GLY A 79 -5.02 -1.31 12.37
C GLY A 79 -4.17 -0.37 11.50
N LEU A 80 -2.94 -0.09 11.94
CA LEU A 80 -1.96 0.73 11.19
C LEU A 80 -1.18 -0.05 10.12
N ARG A 81 -1.43 -1.36 10.01
CA ARG A 81 -0.74 -2.25 9.09
C ARG A 81 -1.60 -2.54 7.87
N PHE A 82 -1.04 -2.33 6.69
CA PHE A 82 -1.61 -2.77 5.43
C PHE A 82 -0.94 -4.06 4.96
N VAL A 83 -1.72 -5.11 4.73
CA VAL A 83 -1.24 -6.42 4.26
C VAL A 83 -1.73 -6.64 2.84
N TYR A 84 -0.80 -6.89 1.91
CA TYR A 84 -1.17 -7.21 0.53
C TYR A 84 -1.79 -8.61 0.44
N ARG A 85 -2.83 -8.75 -0.37
CA ARG A 85 -3.40 -10.07 -0.67
C ARG A 85 -2.40 -10.93 -1.45
N GLU A 86 -1.72 -10.33 -2.41
CA GLU A 86 -0.60 -10.93 -3.14
C GLU A 86 0.68 -10.11 -2.91
N PRO A 87 1.81 -10.72 -2.54
CA PRO A 87 3.05 -10.00 -2.27
C PRO A 87 3.51 -9.20 -3.49
N GLN A 88 3.86 -7.93 -3.29
CA GLN A 88 4.24 -7.03 -4.38
C GLN A 88 5.74 -7.10 -4.64
N LEU A 89 6.16 -7.23 -5.90
CA LEU A 89 7.58 -7.22 -6.25
C LEU A 89 8.16 -5.82 -6.02
N GLY A 90 9.05 -5.68 -5.05
CA GLY A 90 9.74 -4.42 -4.73
C GLY A 90 11.06 -4.26 -5.46
N PHE A 91 11.81 -5.36 -5.63
CA PHE A 91 13.12 -5.36 -6.26
C PHE A 91 13.41 -6.70 -6.93
N SER A 92 14.11 -6.68 -8.06
CA SER A 92 14.62 -7.87 -8.71
C SER A 92 15.96 -7.56 -9.33
N HIS A 93 16.93 -8.46 -9.18
CA HIS A 93 18.23 -8.30 -9.80
C HIS A 93 18.92 -9.64 -10.03
N TYR A 94 19.80 -9.69 -11.02
CA TYR A 94 20.61 -10.85 -11.36
C TYR A 94 22.05 -10.58 -10.96
N PHE A 95 22.48 -11.20 -9.88
CA PHE A 95 23.76 -10.91 -9.24
C PHE A 95 24.87 -11.82 -9.78
N LYS A 96 26.03 -11.21 -10.03
CA LYS A 96 27.27 -11.90 -10.38
C LYS A 96 28.29 -11.76 -9.24
N PRO A 97 29.24 -12.70 -9.10
CA PRO A 97 30.34 -12.54 -8.12
C PRO A 97 31.16 -11.26 -8.31
N SER A 98 31.24 -10.71 -9.52
CA SER A 98 31.91 -9.43 -9.81
C SER A 98 31.25 -8.23 -9.14
N GLU A 99 29.98 -8.34 -8.77
CA GLU A 99 29.18 -7.29 -8.12
C GLU A 99 29.18 -7.47 -6.59
N ASN A 100 30.01 -8.38 -6.08
CA ASN A 100 30.23 -8.50 -4.65
C ASN A 100 30.61 -7.15 -4.06
N ASN A 101 29.94 -6.79 -2.98
CA ASN A 101 30.03 -5.50 -2.31
C ASN A 101 29.28 -4.33 -2.93
N GLU A 102 28.69 -4.47 -4.11
CA GLU A 102 27.85 -3.41 -4.67
C GLU A 102 26.55 -3.26 -3.88
N VAL A 103 26.13 -2.01 -3.70
CA VAL A 103 24.91 -1.66 -2.96
C VAL A 103 23.85 -1.22 -3.95
N PHE A 104 22.81 -2.02 -4.09
CA PHE A 104 21.70 -1.75 -4.98
C PHE A 104 20.61 -0.99 -4.23
N ARG A 105 20.37 0.25 -4.65
CA ARG A 105 19.37 1.12 -4.05
C ARG A 105 18.06 1.00 -4.82
N PHE A 106 16.95 0.83 -4.11
CA PHE A 106 15.61 0.77 -4.70
C PHE A 106 14.61 1.47 -3.79
N ARG A 107 13.45 1.83 -4.34
CA ARG A 107 12.41 2.56 -3.62
C ARG A 107 11.08 1.85 -3.73
N PHE A 108 10.46 1.55 -2.60
CA PHE A 108 9.11 1.02 -2.57
C PHE A 108 8.08 2.16 -2.51
N LYS A 109 7.36 2.40 -3.61
CA LYS A 109 6.51 3.60 -3.76
C LYS A 109 5.19 3.52 -3.02
N ASP A 110 4.71 2.32 -2.71
CA ASP A 110 3.35 2.13 -2.22
C ASP A 110 3.20 2.39 -0.72
N ALA A 111 4.28 2.25 0.05
CA ALA A 111 4.29 2.57 1.49
C ALA A 111 4.47 4.10 1.71
N PRO A 112 3.88 4.67 2.78
CA PRO A 112 4.21 6.01 3.24
C PRO A 112 5.68 6.16 3.69
N PRO A 113 6.23 7.38 3.73
CA PRO A 113 7.51 7.67 4.40
C PRO A 113 7.56 7.11 5.82
N PHE A 114 8.73 6.67 6.28
CA PHE A 114 8.94 6.15 7.66
C PHE A 114 8.17 4.87 8.02
N SER A 115 7.60 4.18 7.04
CA SER A 115 6.86 2.93 7.31
C SER A 115 7.80 1.76 7.57
N ALA A 116 7.38 0.83 8.42
CA ALA A 116 8.00 -0.48 8.51
C ALA A 116 7.50 -1.37 7.36
N ILE A 117 8.41 -1.87 6.53
CA ILE A 117 8.11 -2.75 5.40
C ILE A 117 8.51 -4.17 5.74
N THR A 118 7.55 -5.10 5.73
CA THR A 118 7.81 -6.54 5.83
C THR A 118 7.99 -7.12 4.45
N TYR A 119 9.13 -7.78 4.22
CA TYR A 119 9.52 -8.33 2.93
C TYR A 119 9.98 -9.78 3.03
N LYS A 120 9.97 -10.45 1.89
CA LYS A 120 10.46 -11.80 1.64
C LYS A 120 11.43 -11.75 0.48
N ILE A 121 12.54 -12.47 0.62
CA ILE A 121 13.54 -12.66 -0.41
C ILE A 121 13.36 -14.05 -1.00
N VAL A 122 13.37 -14.11 -2.33
CA VAL A 122 13.37 -15.36 -3.11
C VAL A 122 14.62 -15.32 -3.97
N ALA A 123 15.44 -16.36 -3.88
CA ALA A 123 16.62 -16.53 -4.69
C ALA A 123 16.43 -17.74 -5.63
N ASP A 124 16.66 -17.55 -6.92
CA ASP A 124 16.69 -18.64 -7.90
C ASP A 124 18.12 -18.81 -8.42
N GLY A 125 18.69 -19.97 -8.15
CA GLY A 125 20.03 -20.37 -8.58
C GLY A 125 20.60 -21.46 -7.67
N ARG A 126 21.57 -22.23 -8.18
CA ARG A 126 22.39 -23.13 -7.37
C ARG A 126 23.62 -22.34 -6.91
N SER A 127 23.53 -21.71 -5.75
CA SER A 127 24.71 -21.19 -5.07
C SER A 127 24.77 -21.78 -3.68
N ASP A 128 25.80 -22.56 -3.41
CA ASP A 128 25.99 -23.28 -2.14
C ASP A 128 26.23 -22.31 -0.97
N PHE A 129 26.45 -21.02 -1.24
CA PHE A 129 26.61 -19.98 -0.24
C PHE A 129 26.35 -18.59 -0.82
N PHE A 130 25.28 -17.92 -0.35
CA PHE A 130 25.05 -16.51 -0.63
C PHE A 130 24.47 -15.80 0.59
N SER A 131 24.86 -14.55 0.81
CA SER A 131 24.26 -13.69 1.83
C SER A 131 23.55 -12.52 1.16
N ILE A 132 22.35 -12.18 1.63
CA ILE A 132 21.60 -11.01 1.15
C ILE A 132 21.23 -10.18 2.35
N VAL A 133 21.55 -8.90 2.28
CA VAL A 133 21.23 -7.93 3.31
C VAL A 133 20.31 -6.88 2.71
N VAL A 134 19.20 -6.62 3.38
CA VAL A 134 18.28 -5.54 3.01
C VAL A 134 18.16 -4.58 4.18
N ALA A 135 18.43 -3.30 3.94
CA ALA A 135 18.38 -2.24 4.95
C ALA A 135 17.83 -0.94 4.37
N ALA A 136 17.43 0.01 5.22
CA ALA A 136 16.99 1.32 4.78
C ALA A 136 18.15 2.26 4.40
N HIS A 137 19.34 1.97 4.92
CA HIS A 137 20.54 2.74 4.62
C HIS A 137 21.76 1.82 4.55
N GLU A 138 22.74 2.21 3.75
CA GLU A 138 23.99 1.47 3.54
C GLU A 138 24.75 1.19 4.85
N LYS A 139 24.75 2.17 5.77
CA LYS A 139 25.33 2.04 7.11
C LYS A 139 24.58 1.07 8.05
N GLY A 140 23.34 0.71 7.71
CA GLY A 140 22.51 -0.23 8.46
C GLY A 140 22.44 -1.63 7.85
N LEU A 141 23.29 -1.92 6.86
CA LEU A 141 23.42 -3.27 6.29
C LEU A 141 24.05 -4.20 7.34
N ILE A 142 23.22 -4.85 8.16
CA ILE A 142 23.63 -5.93 9.06
C ILE A 142 23.71 -7.22 8.25
N GLU A 143 24.89 -7.83 8.19
CA GLU A 143 25.16 -9.03 7.41
C GLU A 143 24.33 -10.23 7.91
N PHE A 144 23.38 -10.70 7.10
CA PHE A 144 22.64 -11.94 7.36
C PHE A 144 23.25 -13.04 6.50
N THR A 145 24.12 -13.86 7.09
CA THR A 145 24.62 -15.06 6.43
C THR A 145 23.48 -16.07 6.33
N THR A 146 23.02 -16.36 5.11
CA THR A 146 22.03 -17.41 4.85
C THR A 146 22.77 -18.59 4.24
N HIS A 147 22.61 -19.77 4.82
CA HIS A 147 23.13 -21.01 4.22
C HIS A 147 22.13 -21.51 3.16
N SER A 148 22.66 -22.11 2.11
CA SER A 148 22.02 -22.50 0.85
C SER A 148 20.76 -23.38 0.94
N ASP A 149 20.45 -23.93 2.11
CA ASP A 149 19.24 -24.72 2.34
C ASP A 149 17.99 -23.86 2.66
N PHE A 150 18.16 -22.55 2.93
CA PHE A 150 17.05 -21.64 3.22
C PHE A 150 16.56 -20.92 1.95
N GLN A 151 15.61 -21.55 1.25
CA GLN A 151 14.91 -20.93 0.10
C GLN A 151 14.05 -19.70 0.49
N TYR A 152 13.91 -19.41 1.79
CA TYR A 152 13.05 -18.37 2.32
C TYR A 152 13.75 -17.59 3.44
N THR A 153 14.18 -16.37 3.13
CA THR A 153 14.62 -15.40 4.14
C THR A 153 13.89 -14.08 3.94
N GLY A 154 13.62 -13.36 5.03
CA GLY A 154 12.81 -12.16 5.01
C GLY A 154 12.89 -11.44 6.34
N GLY A 155 12.35 -10.23 6.39
CA GLY A 155 12.43 -9.40 7.58
C GLY A 155 11.54 -8.17 7.49
N THR A 156 11.69 -7.30 8.47
CA THR A 156 11.03 -5.99 8.51
C THR A 156 12.09 -4.90 8.53
N VAL A 157 11.89 -3.86 7.74
CA VAL A 157 12.80 -2.70 7.67
C VAL A 157 12.01 -1.40 7.69
N ALA A 158 12.37 -0.47 8.56
CA ALA A 158 11.80 0.88 8.52
C ALA A 158 12.48 1.72 7.45
N VAL A 159 11.71 2.15 6.45
CA VAL A 159 12.25 2.98 5.37
C VAL A 159 12.41 4.43 5.80
N ASN A 160 13.28 5.18 5.12
CA ASN A 160 13.48 6.60 5.40
C ASN A 160 12.34 7.47 4.83
N LYS A 161 12.50 8.80 4.91
CA LYS A 161 11.56 9.78 4.34
C LYS A 161 11.30 9.59 2.85
N ASP A 162 12.34 9.20 2.12
CA ASP A 162 12.32 9.01 0.68
C ASP A 162 11.82 7.62 0.27
N ARG A 163 11.65 6.72 1.25
CA ARG A 163 11.26 5.30 1.11
C ARG A 163 12.33 4.45 0.44
N ASP A 164 13.58 4.84 0.62
CA ASP A 164 14.70 4.14 0.04
C ASP A 164 15.04 2.89 0.86
N MET A 165 15.42 1.85 0.12
CA MET A 165 15.91 0.57 0.59
C MET A 165 17.18 0.23 -0.18
N CYS A 166 18.05 -0.56 0.45
CA CYS A 166 19.31 -1.00 -0.10
C CYS A 166 19.35 -2.52 0.00
N ALA A 167 19.77 -3.19 -1.07
CA ALA A 167 20.12 -4.60 -1.08
C ALA A 167 21.62 -4.74 -1.37
N LYS A 168 22.26 -5.64 -0.64
CA LYS A 168 23.65 -6.04 -0.87
C LYS A 168 23.72 -7.56 -0.88
N ALA A 169 24.37 -8.13 -1.87
CA ALA A 169 24.59 -9.56 -1.95
C ALA A 169 26.07 -9.90 -1.87
N PHE A 170 26.36 -11.08 -1.32
CA PHE A 170 27.69 -11.66 -1.28
C PHE A 170 27.63 -13.07 -1.83
N LEU A 171 28.42 -13.31 -2.88
CA LEU A 171 28.63 -14.61 -3.49
C LEU A 171 30.07 -15.05 -3.25
N ARG A 172 30.34 -16.35 -3.30
CA ARG A 172 31.72 -16.79 -3.50
C ARG A 172 32.25 -16.32 -4.87
N PRO A 173 33.55 -16.03 -5.00
CA PRO A 173 34.15 -15.59 -6.27
C PRO A 173 33.93 -16.56 -7.45
N ASP A 174 33.77 -17.85 -7.16
CA ASP A 174 33.58 -18.95 -8.11
C ASP A 174 32.13 -19.43 -8.22
N ALA A 175 31.18 -18.77 -7.54
CA ALA A 175 29.78 -19.15 -7.58
C ALA A 175 29.12 -18.82 -8.92
N ASP A 176 28.16 -19.65 -9.33
CA ASP A 176 27.29 -19.32 -10.44
C ASP A 176 26.46 -18.07 -10.09
N PRO A 177 26.23 -17.16 -11.07
CA PRO A 177 25.33 -16.04 -10.87
C PRO A 177 23.91 -16.52 -10.52
N PHE A 178 23.16 -15.70 -9.77
CA PHE A 178 21.80 -16.05 -9.36
C PHE A 178 20.87 -14.84 -9.38
N SER A 179 19.56 -15.11 -9.47
CA SER A 179 18.55 -14.06 -9.44
C SER A 179 17.95 -13.91 -8.05
N ILE A 180 17.74 -12.67 -7.62
CA ILE A 180 17.08 -12.32 -6.36
C ILE A 180 15.82 -11.54 -6.68
N ARG A 181 14.73 -11.87 -5.98
CA ARG A 181 13.45 -11.18 -6.01
C ARG A 181 13.02 -10.86 -4.58
N ILE A 182 12.82 -9.58 -4.28
CA ILE A 182 12.34 -9.11 -2.99
C ILE A 182 10.87 -8.73 -3.14
N TYR A 183 10.01 -9.47 -2.43
CA TYR A 183 8.58 -9.27 -2.39
C TYR A 183 8.17 -8.59 -1.09
N VAL A 184 7.33 -7.56 -1.16
CA VAL A 184 6.75 -6.86 -0.02
C VAL A 184 5.40 -7.47 0.32
N HIS A 185 5.25 -7.93 1.56
CA HIS A 185 4.03 -8.56 2.06
C HIS A 185 3.11 -7.58 2.77
N SER A 186 3.69 -6.65 3.53
CA SER A 186 2.93 -5.65 4.28
C SER A 186 3.77 -4.44 4.58
N TRP A 187 3.13 -3.34 4.92
CA TRP A 187 3.77 -2.21 5.57
C TRP A 187 2.91 -1.67 6.70
N GLU A 188 3.55 -1.07 7.69
CA GLU A 188 2.90 -0.48 8.86
C GLU A 188 3.33 0.97 9.02
N GLU A 189 2.35 1.85 9.25
CA GLU A 189 2.61 3.26 9.51
C GLU A 189 3.17 3.42 10.93
N HIS A 190 4.38 3.96 11.06
CA HIS A 190 4.88 4.38 12.36
C HIS A 190 4.32 5.76 12.73
N ALA A 191 3.69 5.83 13.90
CA ALA A 191 3.11 7.06 14.43
C ALA A 191 4.15 8.10 14.88
N ASP A 192 5.45 7.75 14.94
CA ASP A 192 6.49 8.68 15.43
C ASP A 192 7.84 8.52 14.68
N PRO A 193 8.26 9.53 13.89
CA PRO A 193 9.55 9.53 13.18
C PRO A 193 10.77 9.62 14.11
N ALA A 194 10.60 9.88 15.41
CA ALA A 194 11.66 9.88 16.41
C ALA A 194 11.96 8.48 16.97
N THR A 195 11.14 7.47 16.64
CA THR A 195 11.42 6.07 16.96
C THR A 195 12.40 5.53 15.94
N GLU A 196 13.66 5.96 16.06
CA GLU A 196 14.77 5.32 15.38
C GLU A 196 14.72 3.83 15.78
N ILE A 197 14.29 2.98 14.85
CA ILE A 197 14.22 1.54 15.11
C ILE A 197 15.65 1.08 15.32
N LYS A 198 16.05 0.98 16.59
CA LYS A 198 17.08 0.02 16.99
C LYS A 198 16.64 -1.28 16.38
N THR A 199 17.43 -1.81 15.45
CA THR A 199 17.30 -3.15 14.87
C THR A 199 17.01 -4.11 16.03
N ALA A 200 15.73 -4.36 16.27
CA ALA A 200 15.25 -5.08 17.43
C ALA A 200 15.40 -6.55 17.12
N ASP A 201 15.89 -7.28 18.11
CA ASP A 201 16.23 -8.69 18.08
C ASP A 201 15.19 -9.51 17.32
N PHE A 202 15.65 -10.18 16.25
CA PHE A 202 14.83 -11.04 15.42
C PHE A 202 14.59 -12.37 16.15
N GLU A 203 13.38 -12.60 16.65
CA GLU A 203 12.88 -13.95 16.82
C GLU A 203 12.32 -14.44 15.47
N PRO A 204 12.90 -15.49 14.85
CA PRO A 204 12.32 -16.08 13.66
C PRO A 204 10.93 -16.60 14.00
N ALA A 205 9.90 -16.01 13.40
CA ALA A 205 8.57 -16.61 13.40
C ALA A 205 8.70 -18.03 12.84
N ARG A 206 8.38 -19.02 13.68
CA ARG A 206 8.30 -20.43 13.29
C ARG A 206 7.08 -20.57 12.38
N TRP A 207 7.29 -20.52 11.08
CA TRP A 207 6.28 -20.86 10.09
C TRP A 207 6.28 -22.39 9.94
N GLY A 208 5.19 -23.01 10.40
CA GLY A 208 4.90 -24.43 10.18
C GLY A 208 4.14 -24.67 8.88
#